data_AF-A0A967WHG1-F1
#
_entry.id   AF-A0A967WHG1-F1
#
_cell.length_a   1.000
_cell.length_b   1.000
_cell.length_c   1.000
_cell.angle_alpha   90.00
_cell.angle_beta   90.00
_cell.angle_gamma   90.00
#
_symmetry.space_group_name_H-M   'P 1'
#
loop_
_entity.id
_entity.type
_entity.pdbx_description
1 polymer ?
#
loop_
_entity_poly.entity_id
_entity_poly.type
_entity_poly.pdbx_seq_one_letter_code
_entity_poly.pdbx_strand_id
1 'polypeptide(L)'
;MDIGKCRAIVFSLATGALLVAGVLGLLLLDGTPHVARAANGIRYVAPDGDDGGQCDSVANRCRTVQRAIDVASAFDEIRVAAGTYTQAAGTVAAIEETVTLLGGWDSGFTTRDPSAYPTTLDAQRNGRVVYINGEISPTVDGFTITGGNANGETIDAGRG
;
A
#
# COMPACT_ATOMS: atom_id res chain seq x y z
N MET A 1 -39.14 -14.54 -60.34
CA MET A 1 -39.08 -14.33 -58.87
C MET A 1 -37.96 -15.22 -58.38
N ASP A 2 -36.73 -14.70 -58.37
CA ASP A 2 -35.53 -15.53 -58.50
C ASP A 2 -34.79 -15.79 -57.19
N ILE A 3 -34.61 -17.08 -56.96
CA ILE A 3 -34.06 -17.81 -55.82
C ILE A 3 -32.59 -17.47 -55.49
N GLY A 4 -31.93 -16.63 -56.29
CA GLY A 4 -30.52 -16.24 -56.12
C GLY A 4 -30.22 -15.27 -54.96
N LYS A 5 -31.19 -14.43 -54.56
CA LYS A 5 -30.98 -13.41 -53.50
C LYS A 5 -31.13 -13.95 -52.07
N CYS A 6 -31.85 -15.06 -51.86
CA CYS A 6 -31.98 -15.69 -50.53
C CYS A 6 -30.69 -16.40 -50.09
N ARG A 7 -29.91 -16.98 -51.02
CA ARG A 7 -28.69 -17.72 -50.66
C ARG A 7 -27.58 -16.79 -50.14
N ALA A 8 -27.40 -15.61 -50.72
CA ALA A 8 -26.38 -14.66 -50.26
C ALA A 8 -26.69 -14.05 -48.88
N ILE A 9 -27.97 -13.83 -48.56
CA ILE A 9 -28.39 -13.25 -47.28
C ILE A 9 -28.29 -14.27 -46.13
N VAL A 10 -28.62 -15.55 -46.39
CA VAL A 10 -28.55 -16.62 -45.37
C VAL A 10 -27.12 -16.97 -44.99
N PHE A 11 -26.15 -16.89 -45.92
CA PHE A 11 -24.74 -17.15 -45.62
C PHE A 11 -24.06 -16.04 -44.78
N SER A 12 -24.55 -14.78 -44.86
CA SER A 12 -23.99 -13.66 -44.08
C SER A 12 -24.51 -13.63 -42.63
N LEU A 13 -25.74 -14.09 -42.41
CA LEU A 13 -26.33 -14.22 -41.07
C LEU A 13 -25.76 -15.41 -40.27
N ALA A 14 -25.41 -16.51 -40.95
CA ALA A 14 -24.89 -17.72 -40.31
C ALA A 14 -23.45 -17.56 -39.78
N THR A 15 -22.59 -16.81 -40.47
CA THR A 15 -21.20 -16.55 -40.03
C THR A 15 -21.13 -15.49 -38.94
N GLY A 16 -21.98 -14.45 -38.98
CA GLY A 16 -22.08 -13.46 -37.91
C GLY A 16 -22.59 -14.04 -36.59
N ALA A 17 -23.58 -14.93 -36.64
CA ALA A 17 -24.12 -15.59 -35.45
C ALA A 17 -23.11 -16.53 -34.78
N LEU A 18 -22.24 -17.19 -35.55
CA LEU A 18 -21.22 -18.11 -35.02
C LEU A 18 -20.04 -17.37 -34.38
N LEU A 19 -19.65 -16.20 -34.93
CA LEU A 19 -18.62 -15.34 -34.33
C LEU A 19 -19.11 -14.66 -33.05
N VAL A 20 -20.36 -14.21 -33.01
CA VAL A 20 -20.95 -13.62 -31.79
C VAL A 20 -21.16 -14.68 -30.71
N ALA A 21 -21.60 -15.90 -31.06
CA ALA A 21 -21.72 -17.01 -30.12
C ALA A 21 -20.35 -17.50 -29.60
N GLY A 22 -19.31 -17.46 -30.43
CA GLY A 22 -17.94 -17.79 -30.03
C GLY A 22 -17.33 -16.78 -29.07
N VAL A 23 -17.52 -15.48 -29.32
CA VAL A 23 -17.03 -14.40 -28.44
C VAL A 23 -17.82 -14.35 -27.12
N LEU A 24 -19.14 -14.61 -27.14
CA LEU A 24 -19.96 -14.70 -25.94
C LEU A 24 -19.67 -15.99 -25.14
N GLY A 25 -19.35 -17.10 -25.81
CA GLY A 25 -18.92 -18.34 -25.18
C GLY A 25 -17.53 -18.23 -24.53
N LEU A 26 -16.60 -17.52 -25.16
CA LEU A 26 -15.26 -17.26 -24.59
C LEU A 26 -15.33 -16.35 -23.35
N LEU A 27 -16.21 -15.34 -23.37
CA LEU A 27 -16.45 -14.47 -22.20
C LEU A 27 -17.13 -15.18 -21.01
N LEU A 28 -17.73 -16.37 -21.23
CA LEU A 28 -18.36 -17.18 -20.20
C LEU A 28 -17.45 -18.31 -19.68
N LEU A 29 -16.31 -18.59 -20.34
CA LEU A 29 -15.31 -19.54 -19.82
C LEU A 29 -14.20 -18.85 -19.01
N ASP A 30 -13.98 -17.55 -19.18
CA ASP A 30 -13.00 -16.77 -18.41
C ASP A 30 -13.54 -16.28 -17.05
N GLY A 31 -14.79 -16.64 -16.72
CA GLY A 31 -15.48 -16.27 -15.49
C GLY A 31 -15.01 -17.04 -14.25
N THR A 32 -13.74 -17.44 -14.13
CA THR A 32 -13.23 -17.81 -12.82
C THR A 32 -13.33 -16.56 -11.96
N PRO A 33 -14.14 -16.51 -10.88
CA PRO A 33 -13.98 -15.44 -9.92
C PRO A 33 -12.52 -15.51 -9.49
N HIS A 34 -11.73 -14.50 -9.87
CA HIS A 34 -10.45 -14.30 -9.22
C HIS A 34 -10.80 -14.06 -7.77
N VAL A 35 -10.60 -15.09 -6.95
CA VAL A 35 -10.62 -14.95 -5.52
C VAL A 35 -9.42 -14.07 -5.22
N ALA A 36 -9.62 -12.76 -5.18
CA ALA A 36 -8.66 -11.83 -4.62
C ALA A 36 -8.57 -12.19 -3.15
N ARG A 37 -7.63 -13.07 -2.81
CA ARG A 37 -7.15 -13.14 -1.43
C ARG A 37 -6.45 -11.81 -1.20
N ALA A 38 -7.02 -10.95 -0.36
CA ALA A 38 -6.25 -9.89 0.27
C ALA A 38 -5.21 -10.58 1.18
N ALA A 39 -4.14 -11.09 0.58
CA ALA A 39 -2.94 -11.36 1.34
C ALA A 39 -2.43 -9.99 1.77
N ASN A 40 -2.13 -9.84 3.05
CA ASN A 40 -1.53 -8.63 3.60
C ASN A 40 -0.32 -8.26 2.74
N GLY A 41 -0.32 -7.03 2.23
CA GLY A 41 0.75 -6.50 1.42
C GLY A 41 1.97 -6.12 2.26
N ILE A 42 3.10 -5.97 1.59
CA ILE A 42 4.28 -5.33 2.18
C ILE A 42 4.42 -3.95 1.56
N ARG A 43 4.73 -2.96 2.40
CA ARG A 43 5.11 -1.61 2.02
C ARG A 43 6.56 -1.36 2.40
N TYR A 44 7.31 -0.71 1.52
CA TYR A 44 8.74 -0.46 1.69
C TYR A 44 9.00 1.04 1.83
N VAL A 45 9.79 1.42 2.85
CA VAL A 45 10.15 2.81 3.13
C VAL A 45 11.67 2.93 3.29
N ALA A 46 12.31 3.84 2.56
CA ALA A 46 13.72 4.14 2.72
C ALA A 46 14.00 5.63 2.42
N PRO A 47 15.08 6.23 2.96
CA PRO A 47 15.35 7.65 2.76
C PRO A 47 15.56 8.06 1.29
N ASP A 48 15.97 7.11 0.44
CA ASP A 48 16.18 7.27 -1.01
C ASP A 48 14.92 6.96 -1.85
N GLY A 49 13.78 6.70 -1.21
CA GLY A 49 12.51 6.40 -1.89
C GLY A 49 11.83 7.60 -2.55
N ASP A 50 10.62 7.36 -3.07
CA ASP A 50 9.74 8.39 -3.62
C ASP A 50 8.27 8.19 -3.24
N ASP A 51 7.61 9.27 -2.84
CA ASP A 51 6.25 9.24 -2.30
C ASP A 51 5.14 9.26 -3.37
N GLY A 52 5.49 9.27 -4.66
CA GLY A 52 4.50 9.24 -5.74
C GLY A 52 3.82 7.88 -5.95
N GLY A 53 4.41 6.80 -5.42
CA GLY A 53 4.01 5.41 -5.68
C GLY A 53 3.12 4.76 -4.61
N GLN A 54 2.99 3.43 -4.70
CA GLN A 54 2.25 2.55 -3.76
C GLN A 54 3.14 1.88 -2.71
N CYS A 55 4.45 2.18 -2.71
CA CYS A 55 5.41 1.57 -1.79
C CYS A 55 5.48 0.03 -1.87
N ASP A 56 5.04 -0.59 -2.97
CA ASP A 56 4.72 -2.04 -3.05
C ASP A 56 5.89 -2.95 -3.43
N SER A 57 7.07 -2.37 -3.67
CA SER A 57 8.30 -3.10 -3.98
C SER A 57 9.53 -2.33 -3.50
N VAL A 58 10.67 -3.02 -3.38
CA VAL A 58 11.96 -2.39 -3.04
C VAL A 58 12.36 -1.33 -4.08
N ALA A 59 12.01 -1.50 -5.35
CA ALA A 59 12.30 -0.49 -6.39
C ALA A 59 11.38 0.73 -6.28
N ASN A 60 10.11 0.52 -5.90
CA ASN A 60 9.10 1.58 -5.77
C ASN A 60 8.84 1.93 -4.30
N ARG A 61 9.89 1.97 -3.47
CA ARG A 61 9.82 2.27 -2.04
C ARG A 61 9.44 3.75 -1.80
N CYS A 62 8.71 4.02 -0.75
CA CYS A 62 8.37 5.39 -0.34
C CYS A 62 9.48 6.06 0.45
N ARG A 63 9.50 7.39 0.40
CA ARG A 63 10.47 8.22 1.11
C ARG A 63 10.06 8.47 2.55
N THR A 64 8.77 8.66 2.79
CA THR A 64 8.22 8.96 4.11
C THR A 64 7.46 7.78 4.69
N VAL A 65 7.46 7.69 6.02
CA VAL A 65 6.69 6.67 6.76
C VAL A 65 5.19 6.92 6.60
N GLN A 66 4.75 8.18 6.71
CA GLN A 66 3.34 8.53 6.54
C GLN A 66 2.81 8.10 5.16
N ARG A 67 3.56 8.32 4.08
CA ARG A 67 3.10 7.90 2.75
C ARG A 67 2.82 6.41 2.66
N ALA A 68 3.66 5.57 3.26
CA ALA A 68 3.44 4.14 3.28
C ALA A 68 2.25 3.73 4.14
N ILE A 69 1.97 4.45 5.24
CA ILE A 69 0.76 4.26 6.04
C ILE A 69 -0.48 4.63 5.21
N ASP A 70 -0.46 5.75 4.50
CA ASP A 70 -1.60 6.24 3.70
C ASP A 70 -2.03 5.28 2.57
N VAL A 71 -1.11 4.45 2.05
CA VAL A 71 -1.39 3.44 1.00
C VAL A 71 -1.47 2.01 1.52
N ALA A 72 -1.24 1.82 2.82
CA ALA A 72 -1.38 0.51 3.45
C ALA A 72 -2.86 0.15 3.56
N SER A 73 -3.16 -1.11 3.32
CA SER A 73 -4.44 -1.71 3.71
C SER A 73 -4.34 -2.27 5.13
N ALA A 74 -5.50 -2.54 5.74
CA ALA A 74 -5.55 -3.22 7.02
C ALA A 74 -4.73 -4.52 6.98
N PHE A 75 -3.96 -4.71 8.04
CA PHE A 75 -3.04 -5.81 8.30
C PHE A 75 -1.77 -5.86 7.44
N ASP A 76 -1.50 -4.86 6.60
CA ASP A 76 -0.24 -4.75 5.86
C ASP A 76 0.98 -4.63 6.79
N GLU A 77 2.12 -5.12 6.30
CA GLU A 77 3.42 -4.93 6.92
C GLU A 77 4.15 -3.76 6.25
N ILE A 78 4.62 -2.79 7.04
CA ILE A 78 5.39 -1.64 6.57
C ILE A 78 6.82 -1.81 7.07
N ARG A 79 7.75 -2.06 6.15
CA ARG A 79 9.18 -2.18 6.43
C ARG A 79 9.87 -0.84 6.23
N VAL A 80 10.61 -0.40 7.23
CA VAL A 80 11.33 0.86 7.21
C VAL A 80 12.82 0.59 7.34
N ALA A 81 13.58 1.02 6.33
CA ALA A 81 15.02 0.91 6.30
C ALA A 81 15.69 1.83 7.34
N ALA A 82 16.98 1.60 7.57
CA ALA A 82 17.80 2.48 8.41
C ALA A 82 17.73 3.93 7.91
N GLY A 83 17.64 4.88 8.84
CA GLY A 83 17.55 6.30 8.54
C GLY A 83 16.79 7.10 9.58
N THR A 84 16.77 8.42 9.38
CA THR A 84 15.97 9.35 10.19
C THR A 84 14.82 9.88 9.35
N TYR A 85 13.60 9.68 9.84
CA TYR A 85 12.37 10.10 9.19
C TYR A 85 11.74 11.22 9.98
N THR A 86 11.47 12.32 9.29
CA THR A 86 10.88 13.53 9.86
C THR A 86 9.64 13.93 9.08
N GLN A 87 8.84 14.81 9.67
CA GLN A 87 7.67 15.40 9.06
C GLN A 87 7.80 16.92 9.21
N ALA A 88 7.61 17.69 8.13
CA ALA A 88 7.76 19.14 8.19
C ALA A 88 6.76 19.81 9.16
N ALA A 89 5.56 19.25 9.29
CA ALA A 89 4.56 19.60 10.28
C ALA A 89 3.60 18.43 10.51
N GLY A 90 3.11 18.25 11.75
CA GLY A 90 2.10 17.24 12.08
C GLY A 90 2.67 16.02 12.78
N THR A 91 2.25 14.81 12.38
CA THR A 91 2.70 13.55 12.97
C THR A 91 3.60 12.80 12.00
N VAL A 92 4.71 12.22 12.46
CA VAL A 92 5.63 11.42 11.60
C VAL A 92 4.99 10.11 11.15
N ALA A 93 4.24 9.46 12.05
CA ALA A 93 3.43 8.27 11.77
C ALA A 93 2.05 8.38 12.45
N ALA A 94 1.05 8.85 11.71
CA ALA A 94 -0.36 8.79 12.06
C ALA A 94 -0.95 7.49 11.52
N ILE A 95 -1.37 6.60 12.42
CA ILE A 95 -1.84 5.25 12.14
C ILE A 95 -3.33 5.18 12.45
N GLU A 96 -4.13 4.88 11.42
CA GLU A 96 -5.60 4.81 11.50
C GLU A 96 -6.13 3.40 11.17
N GLU A 97 -5.23 2.47 10.82
CA GLU A 97 -5.53 1.07 10.50
C GLU A 97 -4.63 0.12 11.29
N THR A 98 -5.07 -1.12 11.49
CA THR A 98 -4.23 -2.14 12.12
C THR A 98 -3.13 -2.57 11.16
N VAL A 99 -1.92 -2.03 11.29
CA VAL A 99 -0.74 -2.38 10.46
C VAL A 99 0.42 -2.89 11.32
N THR A 100 1.40 -3.52 10.69
CA THR A 100 2.67 -3.89 11.34
C THR A 100 3.79 -3.00 10.82
N LEU A 101 4.15 -1.96 11.57
CA LEU A 101 5.21 -1.01 11.25
C LEU A 101 6.53 -1.46 11.88
N LEU A 102 7.53 -1.77 11.06
CA LEU A 102 8.80 -2.37 11.47
C LEU A 102 10.00 -1.55 10.99
N GLY A 103 10.73 -0.94 11.92
CA GLY A 103 12.06 -0.36 11.69
C GLY A 103 13.15 -1.43 11.75
N GLY A 104 14.39 -1.06 11.43
CA GLY A 104 15.53 -1.96 11.56
C GLY A 104 15.93 -2.71 10.30
N TRP A 105 15.45 -2.32 9.12
CA TRP A 105 15.79 -3.00 7.86
C TRP A 105 17.05 -2.42 7.20
N ASP A 106 17.85 -3.27 6.56
CA ASP A 106 18.87 -2.82 5.62
C ASP A 106 18.22 -2.16 4.39
N SER A 107 19.00 -1.41 3.60
CA SER A 107 18.48 -0.72 2.40
C SER A 107 17.95 -1.68 1.32
N GLY A 108 18.36 -2.95 1.35
CA GLY A 108 17.89 -3.99 0.45
C GLY A 108 16.63 -4.72 0.94
N PHE A 109 16.17 -4.47 2.15
CA PHE A 109 15.06 -5.19 2.82
C PHE A 109 15.26 -6.71 2.85
N THR A 110 16.51 -7.14 2.97
CA THR A 110 16.92 -8.55 3.05
C THR A 110 17.16 -9.00 4.48
N THR A 111 17.56 -8.08 5.36
CA THR A 111 17.92 -8.36 6.75
C THR A 111 17.29 -7.33 7.67
N ARG A 112 16.67 -7.80 8.74
CA ARG A 112 16.18 -6.94 9.83
C ARG A 112 17.02 -7.14 11.09
N ASP A 113 17.68 -6.08 11.50
CA ASP A 113 18.44 -5.98 12.74
C ASP A 113 18.39 -4.51 13.23
N PRO A 114 17.50 -4.18 14.18
CA PRO A 114 17.37 -2.81 14.71
C PRO A 114 18.64 -2.25 15.35
N SER A 115 19.61 -3.10 15.73
CA SER A 115 20.88 -2.65 16.29
C SER A 115 21.90 -2.29 15.21
N ALA A 116 21.93 -3.04 14.09
CA ALA A 116 22.80 -2.78 12.96
C ALA A 116 22.24 -1.72 12.00
N TYR A 117 20.91 -1.59 11.92
CA TYR A 117 20.20 -0.75 10.96
C TYR A 117 19.23 0.21 11.67
N PRO A 118 19.73 1.15 12.50
CA PRO A 118 18.86 1.98 13.33
C PRO A 118 17.90 2.84 12.49
N THR A 119 16.63 2.80 12.87
CA THR A 119 15.56 3.63 12.28
C THR A 119 15.05 4.62 13.34
N THR A 120 15.10 5.91 13.03
CA THR A 120 14.65 6.98 13.92
C THR A 120 13.41 7.67 13.35
N LEU A 121 12.35 7.77 14.14
CA LEU A 121 11.24 8.68 13.91
C LEU A 121 11.48 9.93 14.75
N ASP A 122 11.67 11.08 14.11
CA ASP A 122 11.99 12.34 14.78
C ASP A 122 11.02 13.44 14.36
N ALA A 123 10.18 13.90 15.30
CA ALA A 123 9.24 14.98 15.04
C ALA A 123 9.87 16.39 15.16
N GLN A 124 11.17 16.50 15.45
CA GLN A 124 11.95 17.75 15.45
C GLN A 124 11.34 18.88 16.33
N ARG A 125 10.71 18.49 17.43
CA ARG A 125 9.93 19.34 18.36
C ARG A 125 8.72 20.02 17.73
N ASN A 126 8.27 19.52 16.58
CA ASN A 126 7.23 20.12 15.75
C ASN A 126 6.00 19.21 15.53
N GLY A 127 5.58 18.50 16.59
CA GLY A 127 4.36 17.70 16.60
C GLY A 127 4.54 16.34 17.27
N ARG A 128 3.65 15.38 16.99
CA ARG A 128 3.73 14.02 17.54
C ARG A 128 4.66 13.16 16.70
N VAL A 129 5.33 12.20 17.32
CA VAL A 129 6.12 11.22 16.57
C VAL A 129 5.19 10.13 16.02
N VAL A 130 4.44 9.49 16.91
CA VAL A 130 3.46 8.46 16.58
C VAL A 130 2.10 8.87 17.15
N TYR A 131 1.05 8.72 16.36
CA TYR A 131 -0.34 8.91 16.77
C TYR A 131 -1.17 7.74 16.26
N ILE A 132 -1.88 7.06 17.15
CA ILE A 132 -2.73 5.91 16.81
C ILE A 132 -4.17 6.34 17.12
N ASN A 133 -5.05 6.23 16.12
CA ASN A 133 -6.43 6.67 16.22
C ASN A 133 -7.38 5.55 15.80
N GLY A 134 -8.46 5.35 16.58
CA GLY A 134 -9.47 4.31 16.33
C GLY A 134 -9.30 3.06 17.20
N GLU A 135 -10.28 2.16 17.10
CA GLU A 135 -10.26 0.85 17.77
C GLU A 135 -9.47 -0.14 16.92
N ILE A 136 -8.15 0.02 16.96
CA ILE A 136 -7.18 -0.74 16.16
C ILE A 136 -6.07 -1.31 17.03
N SER A 137 -5.29 -2.26 16.50
CA SER A 137 -4.19 -2.91 17.25
C SER A 137 -2.91 -3.00 16.42
N PRO A 138 -2.33 -1.86 15.99
CA PRO A 138 -1.11 -1.87 15.20
C PRO A 138 0.09 -2.34 16.02
N THR A 139 1.09 -2.88 15.34
CA THR A 139 2.41 -3.16 15.93
C THR A 139 3.39 -2.09 15.46
N VAL A 140 4.15 -1.50 16.38
CA VAL A 140 5.25 -0.57 16.09
C VAL A 140 6.50 -1.10 16.77
N ASP A 141 7.50 -1.53 15.99
CA ASP A 141 8.69 -2.19 16.54
C ASP A 141 9.99 -1.79 15.80
N GLY A 142 11.11 -1.71 16.53
CA GLY A 142 12.45 -1.45 15.99
C GLY A 142 12.75 0.02 15.68
N PHE A 143 12.12 0.96 16.38
CA PHE A 143 12.34 2.40 16.19
C PHE A 143 12.97 3.08 17.41
N THR A 144 13.84 4.04 17.16
CA THR A 144 14.08 5.16 18.10
C THR A 144 13.00 6.21 17.85
N ILE A 145 12.19 6.53 18.85
CA ILE A 145 11.11 7.51 18.77
C ILE A 145 11.55 8.73 19.58
N THR A 146 11.64 9.91 18.95
CA THR A 146 12.19 11.10 19.59
C THR A 146 11.63 12.41 19.05
N GLY A 147 11.92 13.49 19.76
CA GLY A 147 11.68 14.84 19.28
C GLY A 147 10.21 15.21 19.16
N GLY A 148 9.29 14.52 19.83
CA GLY A 148 7.90 14.97 19.85
C GLY A 148 7.68 16.17 20.77
N ASN A 149 6.53 16.79 20.53
CA ASN A 149 5.98 17.95 21.21
C ASN A 149 4.47 17.97 20.98
N ALA A 150 3.70 17.49 21.97
CA ALA A 150 2.24 17.48 21.92
C ALA A 150 1.59 18.72 22.56
N ASN A 151 2.34 19.82 22.75
CA ASN A 151 1.78 21.04 23.30
C ASN A 151 0.70 21.60 22.36
N GLY A 152 -0.53 21.76 22.87
CA GLY A 152 -1.67 22.28 22.11
C GLY A 152 -2.71 21.23 21.69
N GLU A 153 -2.44 19.94 21.92
CA GLU A 153 -3.40 18.86 21.66
C GLU A 153 -4.44 18.75 22.80
N THR A 154 -5.72 18.56 22.46
CA THR A 154 -6.85 18.68 23.40
C THR A 154 -7.07 17.47 24.31
N ILE A 155 -6.40 16.34 24.07
CA ILE A 155 -6.41 15.12 24.89
C ILE A 155 -5.04 14.42 24.79
N ASP A 156 -4.45 14.04 25.92
CA ASP A 156 -3.17 13.33 26.07
C ASP A 156 -1.94 13.95 25.39
N ALA A 157 -1.44 15.05 25.98
CA ALA A 157 -0.15 15.61 25.63
C ALA A 157 1.01 14.74 26.16
N GLY A 158 1.22 13.57 25.55
CA GLY A 158 2.41 12.76 25.76
C GLY A 158 3.66 13.49 25.24
N ARG A 159 4.70 13.60 26.09
CA ARG A 159 6.02 14.12 25.72
C ARG A 159 6.92 12.96 25.28
N GLY A 160 6.61 12.34 24.15
CA GLY A 160 7.61 11.53 23.40
C GLY A 160 8.54 12.44 22.63
#